data_AF-A0AAV6YG51-F1
#
_entry.id   AF-A0AAV6YG51-F1
#
_cell.length_a   1.000
_cell.length_b   1.000
_cell.length_c   1.000
_cell.angle_alpha   90.00
_cell.angle_beta   90.00
_cell.angle_gamma   90.00
#
_symmetry.space_group_name_H-M   'P 1'
#
loop_
_entity.id
_entity.type
_entity.pdbx_description
1 polymer ?
#
loop_
_entity_poly.entity_id
_entity_poly.type
_entity_poly.pdbx_seq_one_letter_code
_entity_poly.pdbx_strand_id
1 'polypeptide(L)'
;MKLYTDYTHDLQQYILSVTHILLSNNFFSFNDTFYVQTQGCPMGSCFSLSLANIYVAWWEREYLHTMSNPFRTSIYWYGRYIDDALLIWCGGEQSVICHLHMKWIKTKYHIWMLC
;
A
#
# COMPACT_ATOMS: atom_id res chain seq x y z
N MET A 1 17.76 14.13 -7.94
CA MET A 1 17.02 13.10 -7.17
C MET A 1 18.00 11.96 -6.92
N LYS A 2 18.61 11.86 -5.72
CA LYS A 2 19.49 10.73 -5.38
C LYS A 2 18.59 9.49 -5.30
N LEU A 3 18.72 8.59 -6.27
CA LEU A 3 18.05 7.31 -6.24
C LEU A 3 18.74 6.43 -5.20
N TYR A 4 17.97 5.99 -4.21
CA TYR A 4 18.20 4.86 -3.31
C TYR A 4 19.60 4.75 -2.69
N THR A 5 19.75 5.41 -1.54
CA THR A 5 20.58 5.06 -0.37
C THR A 5 21.96 4.44 -0.62
N ASP A 6 23.02 5.09 -0.13
CA ASP A 6 24.42 4.61 -0.13
C ASP A 6 24.67 3.36 0.78
N TYR A 7 23.67 2.50 0.98
CA TYR A 7 23.77 1.26 1.75
C TYR A 7 24.46 0.16 0.94
N THR A 8 25.33 -0.59 1.60
CA THR A 8 25.99 -1.76 1.01
C THR A 8 24.98 -2.84 0.64
N HIS A 9 25.29 -3.63 -0.40
CA HIS A 9 24.45 -4.75 -0.83
C HIS A 9 24.18 -5.73 0.31
N ASP A 10 25.17 -6.01 1.15
CA ASP A 10 25.04 -6.91 2.30
C ASP A 10 24.02 -6.41 3.32
N LEU A 11 23.99 -5.10 3.59
CA LEU A 11 23.03 -4.50 4.50
C LEU A 11 21.60 -4.58 3.93
N GLN A 12 21.44 -4.38 2.63
CA GLN A 12 20.14 -4.53 1.96
C GLN A 12 19.62 -5.97 2.09
N GLN A 13 20.45 -6.97 1.81
CA GLN A 13 20.09 -8.38 1.95
C GLN A 13 19.77 -8.73 3.42
N TYR A 14 20.54 -8.19 4.36
CA TYR A 14 20.27 -8.37 5.78
C TYR A 14 18.89 -7.82 6.16
N ILE A 15 18.57 -6.58 5.80
CA ILE A 15 17.25 -5.98 6.10
C ILE A 15 16.12 -6.79 5.45
N LEU A 16 16.29 -7.22 4.19
CA LEU A 16 15.30 -8.03 3.50
C LEU A 16 15.07 -9.39 4.18
N SER A 17 16.14 -10.07 4.58
CA SER A 17 16.04 -11.35 5.29
C SER A 17 15.35 -11.22 6.65
N VAL A 18 15.70 -10.20 7.45
CA VAL A 18 15.04 -9.92 8.73
C VAL A 18 13.56 -9.60 8.51
N THR A 19 13.25 -8.75 7.52
CA THR A 19 11.86 -8.40 7.18
C THR A 19 11.06 -9.64 6.77
N HIS A 20 11.65 -10.53 5.96
CA HIS A 20 11.00 -11.77 5.55
C HIS A 20 10.70 -12.69 6.73
N ILE A 21 11.63 -12.80 7.69
CA ILE A 21 11.43 -13.59 8.92
C ILE A 21 10.27 -12.99 9.74
N LEU A 22 10.25 -11.67 9.93
CA LEU A 22 9.21 -10.99 10.71
C LEU A 22 7.81 -11.16 10.09
N LEU A 23 7.70 -11.09 8.76
CA LEU A 23 6.43 -11.26 8.05
C LEU A 23 5.97 -12.72 8.02
N SER A 24 6.90 -13.67 7.96
CA SER A 24 6.57 -15.11 7.87
C SER A 24 6.29 -15.75 9.24
N ASN A 25 6.80 -15.16 10.33
CA ASN A 25 6.69 -15.69 11.69
C ASN A 25 5.85 -14.78 12.58
N ASN A 26 4.70 -14.34 12.07
CA ASN A 26 3.77 -13.52 12.81
C ASN A 26 2.75 -14.40 13.57
N PHE A 27 3.06 -14.69 14.84
CA PHE A 27 2.21 -15.46 15.74
C PHE A 27 1.48 -14.55 16.72
N PHE A 28 0.20 -14.82 16.96
CA PHE A 28 -0.56 -14.16 18.02
C PHE A 28 -1.44 -15.17 18.76
N SER A 29 -1.77 -14.87 20.01
CA SER A 29 -2.67 -15.69 20.82
C SER A 29 -4.03 -15.00 21.00
N PHE A 30 -5.08 -15.79 20.94
CA PHE A 30 -6.44 -15.35 21.24
C PHE A 30 -7.22 -16.51 21.84
N ASN A 31 -7.89 -16.31 22.98
CA ASN A 31 -8.61 -17.35 23.73
C ASN A 31 -7.80 -18.64 23.90
N ASP A 32 -6.59 -18.52 24.47
CA ASP A 32 -5.65 -19.63 24.73
C ASP A 32 -5.28 -20.48 23.49
N THR A 33 -5.56 -19.96 22.29
CA THR A 33 -5.25 -20.60 21.01
C THR A 33 -4.23 -19.75 20.27
N PHE A 34 -3.24 -20.40 19.67
CA PHE A 34 -2.20 -19.74 18.86
C PHE A 34 -2.60 -19.73 17.38
N TYR A 35 -2.38 -18.59 16.74
CA TYR A 35 -2.67 -18.36 15.33
C TYR A 35 -1.45 -17.80 14.63
N VAL A 36 -1.33 -18.13 13.34
CA VAL A 36 -0.33 -17.53 12.43
C VAL A 36 -1.06 -16.63 11.47
N GLN A 37 -0.67 -15.36 11.41
CA GLN A 37 -1.17 -14.44 10.39
C GLN A 37 -0.43 -14.72 9.09
N THR A 38 -1.15 -15.22 8.08
CA THR A 38 -0.59 -15.60 6.77
C THR A 38 -0.66 -14.48 5.72
N GLN A 39 -1.40 -13.39 6.01
CA GLN A 39 -1.60 -12.28 5.08
C GLN A 39 -1.48 -10.94 5.79
N GLY A 40 -0.82 -9.98 5.12
CA GLY A 40 -0.61 -8.64 5.64
C GLY A 40 0.50 -8.56 6.70
N CYS A 41 0.56 -7.41 7.37
CA CYS A 41 1.52 -7.16 8.45
C CYS A 41 0.82 -7.21 9.83
N PRO A 42 1.52 -7.59 10.92
CA PRO A 42 0.95 -7.57 12.26
C PRO A 42 0.52 -6.17 12.69
N MET A 43 -0.75 -6.00 13.02
CA MET A 43 -1.20 -4.75 13.65
C MET A 43 -0.53 -4.59 15.03
N GLY A 44 -0.10 -3.38 15.34
CA GLY A 44 0.61 -3.06 16.60
C GLY A 44 2.12 -3.30 16.59
N SER A 45 2.67 -3.90 15.53
CA SER A 45 4.13 -4.00 15.37
C SER A 45 4.73 -2.70 14.84
N CYS A 46 5.84 -2.26 15.43
CA CYS A 46 6.51 -0.99 15.10
C CYS A 46 6.94 -0.87 13.61
N PHE A 47 7.23 -2.00 12.96
CA PHE A 47 7.67 -2.02 11.56
C PHE A 47 6.52 -2.07 10.54
N SER A 48 5.32 -2.46 10.97
CA SER A 48 4.22 -2.77 10.06
C SER A 48 3.68 -1.55 9.33
N LEU A 49 3.61 -0.41 10.02
CA LEU A 49 3.19 0.86 9.41
C LEU A 49 4.16 1.31 8.31
N SER A 50 5.47 1.17 8.55
CA SER A 50 6.49 1.52 7.57
C SER A 50 6.43 0.62 6.32
N LEU A 51 6.27 -0.69 6.50
CA LEU A 51 6.14 -1.63 5.37
C LEU A 51 4.85 -1.38 4.57
N ALA A 52 3.72 -1.12 5.24
CA ALA A 52 2.47 -0.78 4.58
C ALA A 52 2.63 0.48 3.72
N ASN A 53 3.25 1.53 4.27
CA ASN A 53 3.51 2.76 3.52
C ASN A 53 4.45 2.55 2.32
N ILE A 54 5.49 1.72 2.47
CA ILE A 54 6.40 1.39 1.35
C ILE A 54 5.64 0.65 0.25
N TYR A 55 4.83 -0.34 0.60
CA TYR A 55 4.04 -1.11 -0.36
C TYR A 55 3.04 -0.22 -1.11
N VAL A 56 2.29 0.61 -0.40
CA VAL A 56 1.31 1.51 -1.02
C VAL A 56 2.00 2.58 -1.88
N ALA A 57 3.13 3.13 -1.45
CA ALA A 57 3.90 4.08 -2.26
C ALA A 57 4.43 3.45 -3.57
N TRP A 58 4.85 2.17 -3.52
CA TRP A 58 5.19 1.42 -4.72
C TRP A 58 3.96 1.26 -5.63
N TRP A 59 2.82 0.84 -5.07
CA TRP A 59 1.58 0.68 -5.82
C TRP A 59 1.11 2.00 -6.47
N GLU A 60 1.13 3.11 -5.74
CA GLU A 60 0.79 4.46 -6.23
C GLU A 60 1.68 4.84 -7.43
N ARG A 61 2.98 4.55 -7.35
CA ARG A 61 3.92 4.79 -8.45
C ARG A 61 3.58 3.95 -9.68
N GLU A 62 3.37 2.65 -9.50
CA GLU A 62 3.16 1.71 -10.60
C GLU A 62 1.79 1.88 -11.28
N TYR A 63 0.76 2.29 -10.55
CA TYR A 63 -0.62 2.26 -11.05
C TYR A 63 -1.30 3.62 -11.13
N LEU A 64 -1.03 4.53 -10.19
CA LEU A 64 -1.71 5.82 -10.11
C LEU A 64 -0.94 6.91 -10.86
N HIS A 65 0.36 7.02 -10.62
CA HIS A 65 1.22 8.07 -11.19
C HIS A 65 1.93 7.69 -12.49
N THR A 66 1.89 6.41 -12.87
CA THR A 66 2.53 5.93 -14.11
C THR A 66 1.98 6.63 -15.35
N MET A 67 2.83 6.84 -16.36
CA MET A 67 2.42 7.45 -17.63
C MET A 67 1.43 6.59 -18.40
N SER A 68 1.46 5.28 -18.18
CA SER A 68 0.54 4.31 -18.77
C SER A 68 -0.86 4.35 -18.16
N ASN A 69 -1.12 5.21 -17.16
CA ASN A 69 -2.44 5.36 -16.57
C ASN A 69 -3.28 6.29 -17.46
N PRO A 70 -4.28 5.77 -18.21
CA PRO A 70 -5.09 6.59 -19.12
C PRO A 70 -5.94 7.64 -18.38
N PHE A 71 -6.09 7.47 -17.07
CA PHE A 71 -6.89 8.31 -16.21
C PHE A 71 -6.07 9.36 -15.46
N ARG A 72 -4.74 9.37 -15.61
CA ARG A 72 -3.83 10.26 -14.88
C ARG A 72 -4.17 11.74 -15.05
N THR A 73 -4.63 12.14 -16.23
CA THR A 73 -5.03 13.53 -16.55
C THR A 73 -6.36 13.93 -15.91
N SER A 74 -7.18 12.96 -15.52
CA SER A 74 -8.46 13.18 -14.84
C SER A 74 -8.31 13.28 -13.32
N ILE A 75 -7.14 12.93 -12.78
CA ILE A 75 -6.80 13.08 -11.36
C ILE A 75 -6.33 14.52 -11.14
N TYR A 76 -7.19 15.32 -10.50
CA TYR A 76 -6.83 16.69 -10.14
C TYR A 76 -5.93 16.71 -8.90
N TRP A 77 -6.27 15.90 -7.91
CA TRP A 77 -5.51 15.79 -6.68
C TRP A 77 -5.68 14.40 -6.06
N TYR A 78 -4.61 13.88 -5.47
CA TYR A 78 -4.62 12.64 -4.70
C TYR A 78 -3.78 12.85 -3.44
N GLY A 79 -4.32 12.47 -2.29
CA GLY A 79 -3.59 12.48 -1.03
C GLY A 79 -4.02 11.31 -0.16
N ARG A 80 -3.07 10.78 0.62
CA ARG A 80 -3.29 9.64 1.50
C ARG A 80 -2.73 9.91 2.88
N TYR A 81 -3.44 9.45 3.90
CA TYR A 81 -3.03 9.40 5.29
C TYR A 81 -3.22 7.98 5.84
N ILE A 82 -2.12 7.22 5.92
CA ILE A 82 -2.11 5.81 6.36
C ILE A 82 -3.13 4.98 5.56
N ASP A 83 -4.29 4.69 6.15
CA ASP A 83 -5.34 3.85 5.57
C ASP A 83 -6.39 4.67 4.80
N ASP A 84 -6.43 5.99 4.99
CA ASP A 84 -7.40 6.88 4.35
C ASP A 84 -6.81 7.55 3.11
N ALA A 85 -7.58 7.61 2.02
CA ALA A 85 -7.18 8.32 0.81
C ALA A 85 -8.32 9.20 0.29
N LEU A 86 -7.94 10.37 -0.23
CA LEU A 86 -8.84 11.32 -0.87
C LEU A 86 -8.37 11.59 -2.31
N LEU A 87 -9.31 11.48 -3.25
CA LEU A 87 -9.10 11.66 -4.68
C LEU A 87 -10.07 12.73 -5.20
N ILE A 88 -9.54 13.81 -5.76
CA ILE A 88 -10.31 14.81 -6.49
C ILE A 88 -10.18 14.50 -7.98
N TRP A 89 -11.32 14.37 -8.65
CA TRP A 89 -11.40 13.87 -10.01
C TRP A 89 -12.22 14.80 -10.92
N CYS A 90 -11.77 14.98 -12.16
CA CYS A 90 -12.39 15.88 -13.14
C CYS A 90 -12.92 15.18 -14.42
N GLY A 91 -12.84 13.85 -14.51
CA GLY A 91 -13.46 13.07 -15.59
C GLY A 91 -14.88 12.59 -15.25
N GLY A 92 -15.49 11.78 -16.12
CA GLY A 92 -16.82 11.22 -15.87
C GLY A 92 -16.84 10.18 -14.74
N GLU A 93 -17.91 10.15 -13.94
CA GLU A 93 -18.09 9.26 -12.77
C GLU A 93 -17.81 7.78 -13.08
N GLN A 94 -18.33 7.30 -14.21
CA GLN A 94 -18.19 5.90 -14.63
C GLN A 94 -16.75 5.50 -14.95
N SER A 95 -15.92 6.48 -15.32
CA SER A 95 -14.48 6.25 -15.57
C SER A 95 -13.65 6.19 -14.28
N VAL A 96 -14.07 6.88 -13.21
CA VAL A 96 -13.47 6.76 -11.86
C VAL A 96 -13.67 5.35 -11.33
N ILE A 97 -14.91 4.89 -11.37
CA ILE A 97 -15.30 3.60 -10.80
C ILE A 97 -14.54 2.49 -11.54
N CYS A 98 -14.49 2.53 -12.88
CA CYS A 98 -13.72 1.58 -13.67
C CYS A 98 -12.21 1.63 -13.37
N HIS A 99 -11.62 2.82 -13.17
CA HIS A 99 -10.21 2.95 -12.83
C HIS A 99 -9.88 2.34 -11.47
N LEU A 100 -10.71 2.61 -10.46
CA LEU A 100 -10.54 2.12 -9.10
C LEU A 100 -10.82 0.60 -9.02
N HIS A 101 -11.94 0.12 -9.57
CA HIS A 101 -12.32 -1.30 -9.52
C HIS A 101 -11.34 -2.23 -10.25
N MET A 102 -10.73 -1.80 -11.36
CA MET A 102 -9.84 -2.68 -12.13
C MET A 102 -8.45 -2.84 -11.51
N LYS A 103 -8.05 -2.00 -10.56
CA LYS A 103 -6.68 -1.99 -10.03
C LYS A 103 -6.58 -2.04 -8.50
N TRP A 104 -7.67 -1.82 -7.76
CA TRP A 104 -7.69 -2.04 -6.32
C TRP A 104 -7.96 -3.49 -5.95
N ILE A 105 -7.08 -4.03 -5.11
CA ILE A 105 -7.25 -5.31 -4.40
C ILE A 105 -8.58 -5.27 -3.64
N LYS A 106 -9.34 -6.37 -3.72
CA LYS A 106 -10.63 -6.61 -3.05
C LYS A 106 -10.55 -6.50 -1.52
N THR A 107 -10.32 -5.31 -0.98
CA THR A 107 -10.38 -5.03 0.45
C THR A 107 -11.38 -3.93 0.71
N LYS A 108 -12.36 -4.30 1.52
CA LYS A 108 -13.65 -3.68 1.79
C LYS A 108 -13.45 -2.42 2.65
N TYR A 109 -13.24 -1.25 2.05
CA TYR A 109 -13.34 0.03 2.75
C TYR A 109 -14.08 1.07 1.90
N HIS A 110 -14.96 1.81 2.59
CA HIS A 110 -15.85 2.82 2.03
C HIS A 110 -15.05 4.05 1.57
N ILE A 111 -14.88 4.22 0.26
CA ILE A 111 -14.38 5.46 -0.32
C ILE A 111 -15.56 6.45 -0.34
N TRP A 112 -15.47 7.50 0.47
CA TRP A 112 -16.40 8.62 0.41
C TRP A 112 -16.04 9.50 -0.80
N MET A 113 -16.78 9.30 -1.88
CA MET A 113 -16.84 10.25 -3.00
C MET A 113 -17.62 11.47 -2.52
N LEU A 114 -16.93 12.53 -2.11
CA LEU A 114 -17.56 13.85 -2.01
C LEU A 114 -17.66 14.40 -3.42
N CYS A 115 -18.87 14.31 -3.97
CA CYS A 115 -19.30 15.04 -5.15
C CYS A 115 -19.59 16.51 -4.79
#